data_AF-A0A3C1C607-F1
#
_entry.id   AF-A0A3C1C607-F1
#
_cell.length_a   1.000
_cell.length_b   1.000
_cell.length_c   1.000
_cell.angle_alpha   90.00
_cell.angle_beta   90.00
_cell.angle_gamma   90.00
#
_symmetry.space_group_name_H-M   'P 1'
#
loop_
_entity.id
_entity.type
_entity.pdbx_description
1 polymer ?
#
loop_
_entity_poly.entity_id
_entity_poly.type
_entity_poly.pdbx_seq_one_letter_code
_entity_poly.pdbx_strand_id
1 'polypeptide(L)'
;MKSSSSERPKKVSWQINDERLKSKPKYNLEKVSWQLNSSKNSDQQLPLYNPAISCFLEEIYAECNRSERLKLDPLAIVKRYKAREDMEVAGLICSTLAFGSVELIMRACEKALEPLGEHPAKTLREMASKEIELAWSSFKYRFCFPKDMIALMWAIHDALNCYGSLEALFLECDRKWLQEKPEEDCDFAANQQEVSKYEICTGRHESLSCKMSQQQNILAASSMFVRRMHELALEAVPEGLRKNLLPDPANGSAAKRLFLFLRWMVRRDEIDPGCWNSVSPSRLIVPMDTHMIRTCTERLGFLPQRKIQRKSGVAVNLRDALRVTDAFRLYAPEDPVKYDFALTRPGIDPHPGDERFLCL
;
A
#
# COMPACT_ATOMS: atom_id res chain seq x y z
N MET A 1 -23.41 -41.88 42.48
CA MET A 1 -23.75 -40.57 41.91
C MET A 1 -22.72 -39.56 42.39
N LYS A 2 -21.72 -39.23 41.57
CA LYS A 2 -20.71 -38.21 41.88
C LYS A 2 -21.07 -36.96 41.07
N SER A 3 -21.41 -35.87 41.76
CA SER A 3 -21.68 -34.56 41.15
C SER A 3 -20.36 -33.93 40.73
N SER A 4 -20.14 -33.75 39.44
CA SER A 4 -19.02 -32.95 38.93
C SER A 4 -19.37 -31.47 39.00
N SER A 5 -18.56 -30.72 39.74
CA SER A 5 -18.56 -29.26 39.76
C SER A 5 -17.99 -28.74 38.44
N SER A 6 -18.79 -27.96 37.71
CA SER A 6 -18.37 -27.27 36.49
C SER A 6 -17.40 -26.13 36.82
N GLU A 7 -16.12 -26.27 36.48
CA GLU A 7 -15.18 -25.17 36.46
C GLU A 7 -15.43 -24.28 35.24
N ARG A 8 -15.66 -22.97 35.47
CA ARG A 8 -15.73 -21.97 34.41
C ARG A 8 -14.34 -21.79 33.78
N PRO A 9 -14.23 -21.56 32.45
CA PRO A 9 -12.93 -21.29 31.84
C PRO A 9 -12.36 -19.97 32.38
N LYS A 10 -11.12 -20.00 32.86
CA LYS A 10 -10.38 -18.81 33.31
C LYS A 10 -10.16 -17.88 32.11
N LYS A 11 -10.72 -16.66 32.17
CA LYS A 11 -10.35 -15.55 31.28
C LYS A 11 -8.85 -15.29 31.44
N VAL A 12 -8.06 -15.61 30.43
CA VAL A 12 -6.66 -15.16 30.36
C VAL A 12 -6.69 -13.69 29.94
N SER A 13 -6.43 -12.78 30.88
CA SER A 13 -6.23 -11.37 30.57
C SER A 13 -4.86 -11.20 29.94
N TRP A 14 -4.82 -10.97 28.63
CA TRP A 14 -3.60 -10.56 27.95
C TRP A 14 -3.35 -9.09 28.26
N GLN A 15 -2.70 -8.82 29.40
CA GLN A 15 -2.00 -7.55 29.58
C GLN A 15 -0.87 -7.53 28.55
N ILE A 16 -0.90 -6.54 27.65
CA ILE A 16 0.18 -6.27 26.69
C ILE A 16 1.44 -6.01 27.53
N ASN A 17 2.36 -6.97 27.57
CA ASN A 17 3.67 -6.75 28.18
C ASN A 17 4.50 -5.89 27.21
N ASP A 18 4.38 -4.58 27.37
CA ASP A 18 5.11 -3.52 26.66
C ASP A 18 6.65 -3.68 26.77
N GLU A 19 7.12 -4.52 27.69
CA GLU A 19 8.54 -4.87 27.80
C GLU A 19 9.11 -5.70 26.64
N ARG A 20 8.28 -6.38 25.86
CA ARG A 20 8.71 -7.22 24.72
C ARG A 20 9.14 -6.41 23.48
N LEU A 21 8.84 -5.10 23.48
CA LEU A 21 9.16 -4.13 22.43
C LEU A 21 10.47 -3.36 22.66
N LYS A 22 11.23 -3.69 23.72
CA LYS A 22 12.33 -2.87 24.23
C LYS A 22 13.59 -2.83 23.36
N SER A 23 13.76 -3.71 22.37
CA SER A 23 14.83 -3.52 21.37
C SER A 23 14.34 -2.61 20.24
N LYS A 24 14.19 -1.31 20.52
CA LYS A 24 13.82 -0.30 19.52
C LYS A 24 14.83 -0.33 18.37
N PRO A 25 14.49 -0.79 17.14
CA PRO A 25 15.30 -0.44 16.00
C PRO A 25 15.27 1.09 15.89
N LYS A 26 16.44 1.75 15.88
CA LYS A 26 16.52 3.21 15.71
C LYS A 26 15.80 3.59 14.42
N TYR A 27 14.63 4.19 14.54
CA TYR A 27 13.82 4.66 13.43
C TYR A 27 14.60 5.72 12.67
N ASN A 28 15.05 5.41 11.46
CA ASN A 28 15.64 6.44 10.60
C ASN A 28 14.50 7.21 9.89
N LEU A 29 13.84 8.09 10.66
CA LEU A 29 12.84 9.03 10.18
C LEU A 29 13.46 10.09 9.24
N GLU A 30 14.76 10.36 9.38
CA GLU A 30 15.51 11.26 8.51
C GLU A 30 15.55 10.76 7.06
N LYS A 31 15.66 9.44 6.82
CA LYS A 31 15.70 8.87 5.47
C LYS A 31 14.37 9.00 4.72
N VAL A 32 13.23 8.84 5.41
CA VAL A 32 11.89 9.08 4.86
C VAL A 32 11.70 10.58 4.60
N SER A 33 12.09 11.42 5.55
CA SER A 33 12.01 12.88 5.44
C SER A 33 12.91 13.44 4.33
N TRP A 34 14.11 12.89 4.14
CA TRP A 34 15.02 13.26 3.06
C TRP A 34 14.47 12.86 1.68
N GLN A 35 13.84 11.69 1.56
CA GLN A 35 13.18 11.27 0.32
C GLN A 35 11.96 12.13 -0.02
N LEU A 36 11.23 12.62 0.99
CA LEU A 36 10.15 13.60 0.82
C LEU A 36 10.70 14.98 0.43
N ASN A 37 11.79 15.44 1.06
CA ASN A 37 12.37 16.78 0.85
C ASN A 37 13.25 16.91 -0.41
N SER A 38 13.85 15.83 -0.91
CA SER A 38 14.72 15.83 -2.11
C SER A 38 13.96 15.99 -3.44
N SER A 39 12.62 15.97 -3.40
CA SER A 39 11.77 16.41 -4.51
C SER A 39 11.82 17.92 -4.78
N LYS A 40 12.52 18.70 -3.94
CA LYS A 40 12.74 20.15 -4.11
C LYS A 40 13.90 20.52 -5.05
N ASN A 41 14.60 19.55 -5.67
CA ASN A 41 15.60 19.88 -6.70
C ASN A 41 14.90 20.47 -7.94
N SER A 42 15.38 21.64 -8.34
CA SER A 42 14.87 22.60 -9.34
C SER A 42 14.63 22.09 -10.77
N ASP A 43 14.86 20.80 -11.06
CA ASP A 43 14.83 20.24 -12.42
C ASP A 43 13.57 19.45 -12.77
N GLN A 44 12.58 19.36 -11.88
CA GLN A 44 11.38 18.55 -12.12
C GLN A 44 10.10 19.25 -11.70
N GLN A 45 9.72 20.27 -12.47
CA GLN A 45 8.37 20.83 -12.41
C GLN A 45 7.34 19.72 -12.65
N LEU A 46 6.33 19.62 -11.77
CA LEU A 46 5.17 18.75 -12.01
C LEU A 46 4.50 19.16 -13.33
N PRO A 47 3.97 18.19 -14.11
CA PRO A 47 3.25 18.54 -15.33
C PRO A 47 2.09 19.48 -14.98
N LEU A 48 1.81 20.46 -15.85
CA LEU A 48 0.63 21.31 -15.69
C LEU A 48 -0.64 20.51 -16.04
N TYR A 49 -1.77 20.91 -15.47
CA TYR A 49 -3.08 20.33 -15.81
C TYR A 49 -3.32 20.41 -17.32
N ASN A 50 -3.72 19.29 -17.91
CA ASN A 50 -4.03 19.19 -19.34
C ASN A 50 -5.45 18.65 -19.55
N PRO A 51 -6.39 19.44 -20.11
CA PRO A 51 -7.76 19.00 -20.37
C PRO A 51 -7.86 17.72 -21.22
N ALA A 52 -6.94 17.50 -22.17
CA ALA A 52 -6.93 16.30 -23.01
C ALA A 52 -6.58 15.05 -22.20
N ILE A 53 -5.68 15.16 -21.22
CA ILE A 53 -5.37 14.07 -20.29
C ILE A 53 -6.60 13.81 -19.41
N SER A 54 -7.25 14.85 -18.89
CA SER A 54 -8.47 14.70 -18.09
C SER A 54 -9.56 13.94 -18.85
N CYS A 55 -9.82 14.31 -20.11
CA CYS A 55 -10.80 13.63 -20.96
C CYS A 55 -10.43 12.15 -21.17
N PHE A 56 -9.16 11.86 -21.47
CA PHE A 56 -8.67 10.50 -21.64
C PHE A 56 -8.84 9.66 -20.36
N LEU A 57 -8.48 10.21 -19.20
CA LEU A 57 -8.57 9.52 -17.91
C LEU A 57 -10.02 9.18 -17.54
N GLU A 58 -10.97 10.09 -17.77
CA GLU A 58 -12.39 9.80 -17.53
C GLU A 58 -12.96 8.79 -18.54
N GLU A 59 -12.55 8.87 -19.81
CA GLU A 59 -12.99 7.91 -20.85
C GLU A 59 -12.53 6.48 -20.52
N ILE A 60 -11.24 6.29 -20.24
CA ILE A 60 -10.73 4.95 -19.92
C ILE A 60 -11.28 4.43 -18.60
N TYR A 61 -11.52 5.30 -17.62
CA TYR A 61 -12.18 4.91 -16.36
C TYR A 61 -13.60 4.40 -16.62
N ALA A 62 -14.41 5.12 -17.39
CA ALA A 62 -15.79 4.72 -17.70
C ALA A 62 -15.87 3.40 -18.51
N GLU A 63 -14.87 3.12 -19.35
CA GLU A 63 -14.81 1.88 -20.13
C GLU A 63 -14.27 0.69 -19.32
N CYS A 64 -13.17 0.89 -18.60
CA CYS A 64 -12.41 -0.20 -18.01
C CYS A 64 -12.68 -0.44 -16.52
N ASN A 65 -13.21 0.53 -15.77
CA ASN A 65 -13.51 0.37 -14.34
C ASN A 65 -14.81 -0.41 -14.11
N ARG A 66 -14.88 -1.63 -14.66
CA ARG A 66 -16.07 -2.48 -14.64
C ARG A 66 -15.78 -3.85 -14.05
N SER A 67 -16.73 -4.40 -13.30
CA SER A 67 -16.59 -5.67 -12.59
C SER A 67 -16.26 -6.85 -13.52
N GLU A 68 -16.71 -6.82 -14.77
CA GLU A 68 -16.40 -7.82 -15.78
C GLU A 68 -14.90 -7.89 -16.12
N ARG A 69 -14.19 -6.76 -16.02
CA ARG A 69 -12.75 -6.64 -16.27
C ARG A 69 -11.90 -7.17 -15.10
N LEU A 70 -12.52 -7.60 -13.99
CA LEU A 70 -11.84 -8.04 -12.77
C LEU A 70 -11.40 -9.51 -12.81
N LYS A 71 -11.98 -10.34 -13.69
CA LYS A 71 -11.82 -11.81 -13.66
C LYS A 71 -10.35 -12.27 -13.63
N LEU A 72 -9.48 -11.52 -14.29
CA LEU A 72 -8.05 -11.78 -14.43
C LEU A 72 -7.19 -10.96 -13.44
N ASP A 73 -7.77 -10.48 -12.35
CA ASP A 73 -7.11 -9.73 -11.28
C ASP A 73 -7.19 -10.50 -9.94
N PRO A 74 -6.13 -10.54 -9.12
CA PRO A 74 -6.18 -11.16 -7.79
C PRO A 74 -7.25 -10.56 -6.87
N LEU A 75 -7.66 -9.31 -7.08
CA LEU A 75 -8.77 -8.69 -6.36
C LEU A 75 -10.09 -9.46 -6.54
N ALA A 76 -10.28 -10.19 -7.64
CA ALA A 76 -11.44 -11.08 -7.82
C ALA A 76 -11.49 -12.19 -6.77
N ILE A 77 -10.33 -12.67 -6.30
CA ILE A 77 -10.25 -13.67 -5.21
C ILE A 77 -10.62 -13.00 -3.88
N VAL A 78 -10.10 -11.81 -3.61
CA VAL A 78 -10.37 -11.04 -2.39
C VAL A 78 -11.87 -10.73 -2.24
N LYS A 79 -12.55 -10.34 -3.33
CA LYS A 79 -14.00 -10.00 -3.32
C LYS A 79 -14.93 -11.19 -3.03
N ARG A 80 -14.42 -12.42 -2.99
CA ARG A 80 -15.19 -13.60 -2.55
C ARG A 80 -15.52 -13.53 -1.06
N TYR A 81 -14.65 -12.93 -0.27
CA TYR A 81 -14.84 -12.76 1.16
C TYR A 81 -15.73 -11.54 1.46
N LYS A 82 -16.59 -11.66 2.49
CA LYS A 82 -17.55 -10.61 2.88
C LYS A 82 -17.24 -9.96 4.23
N ALA A 83 -16.64 -10.71 5.16
CA ALA A 83 -16.16 -10.13 6.40
C ALA A 83 -14.94 -9.24 6.14
N ARG A 84 -14.85 -8.11 6.85
CA ARG A 84 -13.76 -7.14 6.68
C ARG A 84 -12.42 -7.80 6.94
N GLU A 85 -12.29 -8.51 8.06
CA GLU A 85 -11.05 -9.15 8.49
C GLU A 85 -10.61 -10.23 7.48
N ASP A 86 -11.56 -10.97 6.89
CA ASP A 86 -11.24 -11.96 5.86
C ASP A 86 -10.74 -11.30 4.57
N MET A 87 -11.32 -10.16 4.16
CA MET A 87 -10.83 -9.37 3.04
C MET A 87 -9.43 -8.80 3.30
N GLU A 88 -9.13 -8.40 4.54
CA GLU A 88 -7.80 -7.90 4.92
C GLU A 88 -6.74 -8.98 4.75
N VAL A 89 -6.98 -10.17 5.29
CA VAL A 89 -6.06 -11.31 5.19
C VAL A 89 -5.88 -11.72 3.73
N ALA A 90 -6.99 -11.90 3.00
CA ALA A 90 -6.93 -12.26 1.58
C ALA A 90 -6.24 -11.18 0.74
N GLY A 91 -6.56 -9.91 0.99
CA GLY A 91 -5.96 -8.76 0.29
C GLY A 91 -4.45 -8.70 0.48
N LEU A 92 -3.96 -8.86 1.71
CA LEU A 92 -2.53 -8.81 1.97
C LEU A 92 -1.79 -10.00 1.32
N ILE A 93 -2.34 -11.21 1.43
CA ILE A 93 -1.79 -12.40 0.77
C ILE A 93 -1.77 -12.22 -0.76
N CYS A 94 -2.89 -11.87 -1.37
CA CYS A 94 -3.00 -11.72 -2.82
C CYS A 94 -2.08 -10.63 -3.38
N SER A 95 -2.03 -9.47 -2.71
CA SER A 95 -1.20 -8.34 -3.14
C SER A 95 0.31 -8.66 -3.06
N THR A 96 0.76 -9.34 -2.00
CA THR A 96 2.18 -9.74 -1.84
C THR A 96 2.62 -10.74 -2.90
N LEU A 97 1.69 -11.53 -3.44
CA LEU A 97 1.91 -12.49 -4.53
C LEU A 97 1.69 -11.91 -5.94
N ALA A 98 1.28 -10.65 -6.07
CA ALA A 98 0.94 -10.02 -7.35
C ALA A 98 2.18 -9.63 -8.20
N PHE A 99 2.97 -10.63 -8.60
CA PHE A 99 4.17 -10.50 -9.43
C PHE A 99 4.39 -11.71 -10.37
N GLY A 100 4.27 -11.49 -11.67
CA GLY A 100 4.42 -12.55 -12.66
C GLY A 100 3.33 -12.48 -13.72
N SER A 101 3.11 -13.57 -14.44
CA SER A 101 1.94 -13.68 -15.32
C SER A 101 0.68 -13.83 -14.48
N VAL A 102 -0.41 -13.24 -14.95
CA VAL A 102 -1.74 -13.30 -14.32
C VAL A 102 -2.10 -14.71 -13.89
N GLU A 103 -2.01 -15.67 -14.81
CA GLU A 103 -2.38 -17.06 -14.53
C GLU A 103 -1.59 -17.66 -13.36
N LEU A 104 -0.28 -17.41 -13.30
CA LEU A 104 0.56 -17.90 -12.22
C LEU A 104 0.26 -17.17 -10.90
N ILE A 105 -0.07 -15.87 -10.94
CA ILE A 105 -0.48 -15.11 -9.76
C ILE A 105 -1.78 -15.68 -9.19
N MET A 106 -2.81 -15.89 -10.03
CA MET A 106 -4.10 -16.41 -9.60
C MET A 106 -3.95 -17.77 -8.92
N ARG A 107 -3.24 -18.72 -9.56
CA ARG A 107 -2.98 -20.04 -8.96
C ARG A 107 -2.23 -19.96 -7.62
N ALA A 108 -1.27 -19.03 -7.51
CA ALA A 108 -0.51 -18.85 -6.27
C ALA A 108 -1.37 -18.29 -5.14
N CYS A 109 -2.28 -17.35 -5.45
CA CYS A 109 -3.22 -16.78 -4.48
C CYS A 109 -4.20 -17.85 -3.96
N GLU A 110 -4.80 -18.63 -4.87
CA GLU A 110 -5.70 -19.73 -4.49
C GLU A 110 -4.98 -20.73 -3.59
N LYS A 111 -3.78 -21.20 -4.00
CA LYS A 111 -2.97 -22.13 -3.20
C LYS A 111 -2.57 -21.56 -1.83
N ALA A 112 -2.34 -20.24 -1.74
CA ALA A 112 -1.97 -19.61 -0.48
C ALA A 112 -3.14 -19.51 0.50
N LEU A 113 -4.36 -19.32 -0.01
CA LEU A 113 -5.58 -19.17 0.77
C LEU A 113 -6.30 -20.49 1.05
N GLU A 114 -6.03 -21.55 0.28
CA GLU A 114 -6.66 -22.86 0.42
C GLU A 114 -6.64 -23.41 1.87
N PRO A 115 -5.53 -23.37 2.64
CA PRO A 115 -5.53 -23.86 4.03
C PRO A 115 -6.42 -23.05 4.98
N LEU A 116 -6.79 -21.84 4.60
CA LEU A 116 -7.55 -20.91 5.44
C LEU A 116 -9.07 -21.03 5.26
N GLY A 117 -9.52 -21.62 4.14
CA GLY A 117 -10.93 -21.87 3.84
C GLY A 117 -11.77 -20.59 3.67
N GLU A 118 -13.05 -20.68 4.07
CA GLU A 118 -14.04 -19.61 3.87
C GLU A 118 -13.87 -18.42 4.83
N HIS A 119 -13.19 -18.63 5.97
CA HIS A 119 -13.04 -17.63 7.04
C HIS A 119 -11.57 -17.38 7.37
N PRO A 120 -10.77 -16.84 6.44
CA PRO A 120 -9.33 -16.84 6.57
C PRO A 120 -8.79 -16.12 7.79
N ALA A 121 -9.40 -15.03 8.25
CA ALA A 121 -8.95 -14.33 9.44
C ALA A 121 -9.23 -15.13 10.71
N LYS A 122 -10.41 -15.76 10.80
CA LYS A 122 -10.75 -16.61 11.94
C LYS A 122 -9.85 -17.85 11.97
N THR A 123 -9.77 -18.57 10.86
CA THR A 123 -8.96 -19.79 10.73
C THR A 123 -7.52 -19.49 11.09
N LEU A 124 -6.90 -18.48 10.46
CA LEU A 124 -5.50 -18.15 10.72
C LEU A 124 -5.27 -17.77 12.18
N ARG A 125 -6.16 -16.99 12.81
CA ARG A 125 -6.04 -16.58 14.23
C ARG A 125 -6.07 -17.77 15.21
N GLU A 126 -6.81 -18.82 14.86
CA GLU A 126 -7.00 -20.00 15.71
C GLU A 126 -5.95 -21.10 15.48
N MET A 127 -5.15 -21.01 14.40
CA MET A 127 -4.11 -21.99 14.08
C MET A 127 -2.99 -21.97 15.10
N ALA A 128 -2.59 -23.16 15.55
CA ALA A 128 -1.37 -23.34 16.33
C ALA A 128 -0.13 -23.21 15.44
N SER A 129 1.02 -22.96 16.07
CA SER A 129 2.27 -22.66 15.37
C SER A 129 2.70 -23.74 14.37
N LYS A 130 2.59 -25.00 14.78
CA LYS A 130 2.91 -26.16 13.95
C LYS A 130 1.95 -26.34 12.77
N GLU A 131 0.69 -25.92 12.93
CA GLU A 131 -0.31 -25.99 11.86
C GLU A 131 0.01 -24.98 10.77
N ILE A 132 0.47 -23.77 11.14
CA ILE A 132 0.95 -22.76 10.20
C ILE A 132 2.15 -23.31 9.43
N GLU A 133 3.17 -23.84 10.12
CA GLU A 133 4.34 -24.41 9.44
C GLU A 133 3.97 -25.53 8.47
N LEU A 134 3.09 -26.45 8.88
CA LEU A 134 2.68 -27.59 8.06
C LEU A 134 1.87 -27.16 6.82
N ALA A 135 0.92 -26.24 6.99
CA ALA A 135 0.01 -25.78 5.94
C ALA A 135 0.77 -25.16 4.74
N TRP A 136 1.86 -24.42 4.99
CA TRP A 136 2.64 -23.78 3.93
C TRP A 136 4.02 -24.41 3.68
N SER A 137 4.31 -25.58 4.28
CA SER A 137 5.58 -26.31 4.14
C SER A 137 5.98 -26.63 2.69
N SER A 138 4.99 -26.80 1.79
CA SER A 138 5.19 -27.08 0.37
C SER A 138 4.86 -25.89 -0.55
N PHE A 139 4.61 -24.72 0.02
CA PHE A 139 4.29 -23.53 -0.76
C PHE A 139 5.52 -23.02 -1.52
N LYS A 140 5.40 -22.88 -2.84
CA LYS A 140 6.45 -22.31 -3.67
C LYS A 140 5.83 -21.54 -4.83
N TYR A 141 6.27 -20.30 -4.99
CA TYR A 141 5.85 -19.44 -6.08
C TYR A 141 7.00 -18.53 -6.51
N ARG A 142 7.61 -18.84 -7.67
CA ARG A 142 8.79 -18.12 -8.17
C ARG A 142 9.91 -18.06 -7.11
N PHE A 143 10.14 -16.88 -6.56
CA PHE A 143 11.13 -16.64 -5.51
C PHE A 143 10.53 -16.66 -4.10
N CYS A 144 9.22 -16.86 -3.93
CA CYS A 144 8.59 -17.07 -2.63
C CYS A 144 8.67 -18.55 -2.27
N PHE A 145 9.37 -18.87 -1.19
CA PHE A 145 9.57 -20.23 -0.69
C PHE A 145 8.74 -20.48 0.59
N PRO A 146 8.67 -21.73 1.10
CA PRO A 146 7.85 -22.04 2.27
C PRO A 146 8.09 -21.10 3.46
N LYS A 147 9.36 -20.85 3.81
CA LYS A 147 9.72 -19.96 4.92
C LYS A 147 9.20 -18.52 4.74
N ASP A 148 9.15 -18.04 3.51
CA ASP A 148 8.69 -16.68 3.22
C ASP A 148 7.17 -16.57 3.44
N MET A 149 6.42 -17.62 3.07
CA MET A 149 4.97 -17.67 3.27
C MET A 149 4.61 -17.91 4.73
N ILE A 150 5.32 -18.82 5.42
CA ILE A 150 5.15 -19.06 6.86
C ILE A 150 5.38 -17.77 7.65
N ALA A 151 6.45 -17.02 7.34
CA ALA A 151 6.72 -15.71 7.96
C ALA A 151 5.57 -14.71 7.75
N LEU A 152 4.98 -14.67 6.54
CA LEU A 152 3.83 -13.80 6.25
C LEU A 152 2.60 -14.21 7.05
N MET A 153 2.26 -15.49 7.05
CA MET A 153 1.09 -16.01 7.79
C MET A 153 1.23 -15.79 9.28
N TRP A 154 2.44 -15.98 9.82
CA TRP A 154 2.72 -15.69 11.22
C TRP A 154 2.55 -14.21 11.57
N ALA A 155 3.09 -13.31 10.75
CA ALA A 155 2.94 -11.89 10.97
C ALA A 155 1.47 -11.45 10.94
N ILE A 156 0.66 -12.04 10.05
CA ILE A 156 -0.78 -11.79 10.01
C ILE A 156 -1.47 -12.38 11.25
N HIS A 157 -1.17 -13.63 11.63
CA HIS A 157 -1.68 -14.26 12.84
C HIS A 157 -1.46 -13.37 14.07
N ASP A 158 -0.23 -12.89 14.29
CA ASP A 158 0.07 -12.05 15.45
C ASP A 158 -0.53 -10.65 15.31
N ALA A 159 -0.59 -10.09 14.11
CA ALA A 159 -1.29 -8.82 13.89
C ALA A 159 -2.78 -8.93 14.29
N LEU A 160 -3.45 -10.02 13.90
CA LEU A 160 -4.83 -10.30 14.26
C LEU A 160 -5.03 -10.52 15.77
N ASN A 161 -4.05 -11.13 16.46
CA ASN A 161 -4.13 -11.40 17.90
C ASN A 161 -3.76 -10.19 18.76
N CYS A 162 -2.78 -9.37 18.34
CA CYS A 162 -2.32 -8.21 19.08
C CYS A 162 -3.17 -6.95 18.84
N TYR A 163 -3.67 -6.74 17.62
CA TYR A 163 -4.37 -5.52 17.22
C TYR A 163 -5.83 -5.76 16.83
N GLY A 164 -6.25 -7.01 16.69
CA GLY A 164 -7.61 -7.39 16.28
C GLY A 164 -7.84 -7.38 14.76
N SER A 165 -7.16 -6.51 14.00
CA SER A 165 -7.27 -6.39 12.54
C SER A 165 -6.00 -5.80 11.93
N LEU A 166 -5.82 -5.95 10.62
CA LEU A 166 -4.75 -5.27 9.89
C LEU A 166 -5.02 -3.76 9.80
N GLU A 167 -6.28 -3.32 9.73
CA GLU A 167 -6.64 -1.88 9.81
C GLU A 167 -6.16 -1.28 11.14
N ALA A 168 -6.45 -1.94 12.26
CA ALA A 168 -6.07 -1.44 13.58
C ALA A 168 -4.56 -1.33 13.75
N LEU A 169 -3.79 -2.34 13.30
CA LEU A 169 -2.33 -2.27 13.24
C LEU A 169 -1.87 -1.09 12.38
N PHE A 170 -2.44 -0.93 11.19
CA PHE A 170 -2.08 0.15 10.28
C PHE A 170 -2.35 1.54 10.90
N LEU A 171 -3.51 1.74 11.53
CA LEU A 171 -3.88 3.00 12.18
C LEU A 171 -3.02 3.29 13.41
N GLU A 172 -2.55 2.28 14.13
CA GLU A 172 -1.58 2.49 15.20
C GLU A 172 -0.24 3.02 14.66
N CYS A 173 0.24 2.44 13.55
CA CYS A 173 1.42 2.93 12.86
C CYS A 173 1.25 4.39 12.38
N ASP A 174 0.07 4.73 11.85
CA ASP A 174 -0.25 6.08 11.38
C ASP A 174 -0.33 7.11 12.54
N ARG A 175 -0.95 6.76 13.66
CA ARG A 175 -1.03 7.63 14.85
C ARG A 175 0.33 7.89 15.50
N LYS A 176 1.14 6.85 15.68
CA LYS A 176 2.48 6.98 16.29
C LYS A 176 3.35 7.94 15.50
N TRP A 177 3.28 7.88 14.16
CA TRP A 177 3.99 8.84 13.31
C TRP A 177 3.53 10.29 13.50
N LEU A 178 2.21 10.52 13.60
CA LEU A 178 1.66 11.86 13.82
C LEU A 178 2.09 12.45 15.18
N GLN A 179 2.31 11.61 16.19
CA GLN A 179 2.71 12.01 17.54
C GLN A 179 4.23 12.20 17.69
N GLU A 180 5.04 11.41 16.98
CA GLU A 180 6.52 11.45 17.04
C GLU A 180 7.14 12.37 15.99
N LYS A 181 6.38 13.32 15.43
CA LYS A 181 6.97 14.36 14.55
C LYS A 181 8.12 15.02 15.31
N PRO A 182 9.35 15.08 14.75
CA PRO A 182 10.37 15.97 15.28
C PRO A 182 9.76 17.36 15.33
N GLU A 183 9.86 18.05 16.47
CA GLU A 183 9.58 19.48 16.54
C GLU A 183 10.37 20.11 15.38
N GLU A 184 9.65 20.71 14.42
CA GLU A 184 10.30 21.64 13.52
C GLU A 184 10.88 22.71 14.45
N ASP A 185 12.20 22.92 14.40
CA ASP A 185 12.83 24.13 14.96
C ASP A 185 12.21 25.34 14.23
N CYS A 186 11.03 25.75 14.67
CA CYS A 186 10.42 27.02 14.35
C CYS A 186 10.95 28.03 15.36
N ASP A 187 12.21 28.43 15.14
CA ASP A 187 12.69 29.74 15.56
C ASP A 187 11.93 30.80 14.75
N PHE A 188 10.69 31.04 15.17
CA PHE A 188 9.87 32.19 14.78
C PHE A 188 9.38 32.88 16.05
N ALA A 189 10.30 33.11 16.99
CA ALA A 189 10.14 34.10 18.03
C ALA A 189 10.81 35.42 17.57
N ALA A 190 10.05 36.52 17.70
CA ALA A 190 10.44 37.91 17.51
C ALA A 190 10.56 38.44 16.06
N ASN A 191 9.43 38.86 15.48
CA ASN A 191 9.20 40.31 15.31
C ASN A 191 7.73 40.62 15.03
N GLN A 192 6.96 40.87 16.09
CA GLN A 192 5.63 41.48 16.01
C GLN A 192 5.79 42.99 15.82
N GLN A 193 6.29 43.45 14.66
CA GLN A 193 6.29 44.87 14.33
C GLN A 193 6.59 45.15 12.86
N GLU A 194 5.91 44.47 11.92
CA GLU A 194 5.91 44.92 10.51
C GLU A 194 4.67 44.43 9.74
N VAL A 195 3.50 44.49 10.38
CA VAL A 195 2.19 44.27 9.72
C VAL A 195 1.58 45.63 9.43
N SER A 196 2.16 46.40 8.51
CA SER A 196 1.58 47.65 7.99
C SER A 196 2.48 48.27 6.89
N LYS A 197 2.73 47.60 5.76
CA LYS A 197 3.14 48.33 4.53
C LYS A 197 3.19 47.60 3.18
N TYR A 198 2.64 46.40 3.03
CA TYR A 198 2.60 45.75 1.71
C TYR A 198 1.20 45.23 1.37
N GLU A 199 0.21 46.10 1.51
CA GLU A 199 -0.88 46.13 0.55
C GLU A 199 -0.56 47.24 -0.46
N ILE A 200 -0.79 46.92 -1.74
CA ILE A 200 -0.70 47.74 -2.96
C ILE A 200 0.43 47.30 -3.91
N CYS A 201 -0.01 46.73 -5.04
CA CYS A 201 0.69 46.51 -6.31
C CYS A 201 1.69 45.34 -6.40
N THR A 202 1.19 44.12 -6.69
CA THR A 202 1.39 43.42 -7.98
C THR A 202 0.62 42.10 -7.96
N GLY A 203 -0.31 41.90 -8.89
CA GLY A 203 -1.02 40.63 -9.05
C GLY A 203 -0.15 39.55 -9.67
N ARG A 204 0.12 38.47 -8.92
CA ARG A 204 0.12 37.07 -9.37
C ARG A 204 0.23 36.15 -8.16
N HIS A 205 -0.82 35.35 -7.96
CA HIS A 205 -0.93 34.28 -6.99
C HIS A 205 0.20 33.23 -7.17
N GLU A 206 1.31 33.35 -6.48
CA GLU A 206 2.09 32.17 -6.05
C GLU A 206 1.41 31.61 -4.80
N SER A 207 0.32 30.87 -5.02
CA SER A 207 -0.51 30.39 -3.92
C SER A 207 0.21 29.30 -3.12
N LEU A 208 -0.04 29.32 -1.82
CA LEU A 208 0.32 28.35 -0.78
C LEU A 208 0.04 26.84 -1.09
N SER A 209 -0.42 26.49 -2.29
CA SER A 209 -0.79 25.14 -2.74
C SER A 209 0.36 24.12 -2.70
N CYS A 210 1.60 24.54 -2.99
CA CYS A 210 2.75 23.61 -3.02
C CYS A 210 3.23 23.20 -1.62
N LYS A 211 2.92 23.97 -0.57
CA LYS A 211 3.34 23.65 0.81
C LYS A 211 2.48 22.56 1.47
N MET A 212 1.30 22.22 0.94
CA MET A 212 0.41 21.21 1.52
C MET A 212 0.61 19.78 0.96
N SER A 213 1.36 19.59 -0.13
CA SER A 213 1.24 18.35 -0.93
C SER A 213 2.13 17.17 -0.51
N GLN A 214 3.18 17.37 0.29
CA GLN A 214 4.12 16.29 0.65
C GLN A 214 3.97 15.79 2.10
N GLN A 215 3.24 16.50 2.96
CA GLN A 215 3.21 16.27 4.41
C GLN A 215 2.04 15.37 4.90
N GLN A 216 1.22 14.80 3.99
CA GLN A 216 -0.06 14.14 4.33
C GLN A 216 -0.35 12.78 3.65
N ASN A 217 0.54 12.24 2.82
CA ASN A 217 0.33 10.92 2.21
C ASN A 217 0.60 9.75 3.19
N ILE A 218 0.30 8.54 2.78
CA ILE A 218 0.34 7.32 3.60
C ILE A 218 1.74 6.71 3.78
N LEU A 219 2.80 7.35 3.28
CA LEU A 219 4.15 6.77 3.18
C LEU A 219 4.74 6.35 4.52
N ALA A 220 4.69 7.22 5.52
CA ALA A 220 5.30 6.95 6.82
C ALA A 220 4.60 5.81 7.55
N ALA A 221 3.26 5.86 7.60
CA ALA A 221 2.42 4.78 8.13
C ALA A 221 2.68 3.45 7.39
N SER A 222 2.83 3.49 6.07
CA SER A 222 3.16 2.33 5.24
C SER A 222 4.52 1.73 5.60
N SER A 223 5.56 2.55 5.78
CA SER A 223 6.88 2.08 6.21
C SER A 223 6.83 1.43 7.60
N MET A 224 6.14 2.07 8.54
CA MET A 224 5.98 1.56 9.90
C MET A 224 5.19 0.25 9.93
N PHE A 225 4.12 0.15 9.13
CA PHE A 225 3.35 -1.08 8.97
C PHE A 225 4.23 -2.24 8.50
N VAL A 226 5.04 -2.03 7.45
CA VAL A 226 5.96 -3.07 6.94
C VAL A 226 6.97 -3.51 8.00
N ARG A 227 7.55 -2.56 8.73
CA ARG A 227 8.51 -2.88 9.80
C ARG A 227 7.85 -3.66 10.92
N ARG A 228 6.62 -3.28 11.31
CA ARG A 228 5.89 -3.99 12.35
C ARG A 228 5.51 -5.40 11.91
N MET A 229 5.07 -5.57 10.67
CA MET A 229 4.85 -6.90 10.09
C MET A 229 6.14 -7.74 10.05
N HIS A 230 7.29 -7.12 9.76
CA HIS A 230 8.58 -7.80 9.81
C HIS A 230 8.97 -8.22 11.24
N GLU A 231 8.75 -7.36 12.23
CA GLU A 231 8.98 -7.68 13.66
C GLU A 231 8.12 -8.85 14.12
N LEU A 232 6.82 -8.86 13.78
CA LEU A 232 5.93 -9.97 14.11
C LEU A 232 6.39 -11.28 13.46
N ALA A 233 6.91 -11.24 12.23
CA ALA A 233 7.44 -12.43 11.56
C ALA A 233 8.73 -12.99 12.21
N LEU A 234 9.52 -12.17 12.90
CA LEU A 234 10.79 -12.60 13.51
C LEU A 234 10.57 -13.66 14.61
N GLU A 235 9.38 -13.74 15.19
CA GLU A 235 9.05 -14.75 16.20
C GLU A 235 9.00 -16.18 15.62
N ALA A 236 8.51 -16.33 14.39
CA ALA A 236 8.45 -17.64 13.72
C ALA A 236 9.66 -17.94 12.83
N VAL A 237 10.21 -16.92 12.18
CA VAL A 237 11.33 -17.09 11.22
C VAL A 237 12.43 -16.09 11.58
N PRO A 238 13.65 -16.53 11.95
CA PRO A 238 14.71 -15.64 12.40
C PRO A 238 15.12 -14.56 11.39
N GLU A 239 14.97 -14.81 10.09
CA GLU A 239 15.22 -13.82 9.05
C GLU A 239 14.04 -12.86 8.79
N GLY A 240 12.90 -13.12 9.43
CA GLY A 240 11.66 -12.35 9.33
C GLY A 240 11.04 -12.38 7.93
N LEU A 241 10.23 -11.36 7.63
CA LEU A 241 9.66 -11.20 6.28
C LEU A 241 10.75 -10.95 5.25
N ARG A 242 10.68 -11.69 4.14
CA ARG A 242 11.51 -11.45 2.98
C ARG A 242 11.27 -10.03 2.44
N LYS A 243 12.34 -9.24 2.37
CA LYS A 243 12.33 -7.84 1.93
C LYS A 243 11.65 -7.59 0.57
N ASN A 244 11.73 -8.55 -0.35
CA ASN A 244 11.12 -8.41 -1.68
C ASN A 244 9.65 -8.88 -1.74
N LEU A 245 9.13 -9.52 -0.68
CA LEU A 245 7.73 -9.94 -0.59
C LEU A 245 6.85 -8.75 -0.18
N LEU A 246 7.28 -8.05 0.87
CA LEU A 246 6.68 -6.82 1.38
C LEU A 246 7.78 -5.76 1.60
N PRO A 247 8.17 -5.02 0.54
CA PRO A 247 9.27 -4.05 0.63
C PRO A 247 8.89 -2.80 1.41
N ASP A 248 9.80 -2.34 2.28
CA ASP A 248 9.65 -1.07 3.00
C ASP A 248 9.89 0.11 2.03
N PRO A 249 8.89 0.97 1.77
CA PRO A 249 9.05 2.11 0.88
C PRO A 249 10.13 3.10 1.35
N ALA A 250 10.41 3.21 2.65
CA ALA A 250 11.49 4.05 3.18
C ALA A 250 12.90 3.63 2.72
N ASN A 251 13.03 2.42 2.17
CA ASN A 251 14.26 1.96 1.52
C ASN A 251 14.34 2.33 0.04
N GLY A 252 13.43 3.18 -0.45
CA GLY A 252 13.41 3.69 -1.83
C GLY A 252 12.66 2.80 -2.82
N SER A 253 12.05 1.70 -2.37
CA SER A 253 11.21 0.85 -3.22
C SER A 253 9.92 1.58 -3.62
N ALA A 254 9.45 1.37 -4.85
CA ALA A 254 8.11 1.81 -5.25
C ALA A 254 6.96 1.08 -4.51
N ALA A 255 7.28 0.03 -3.74
CA ALA A 255 6.37 -0.68 -2.84
C ALA A 255 5.00 -1.06 -3.43
N LYS A 256 4.95 -1.31 -4.75
CA LYS A 256 3.74 -1.60 -5.54
C LYS A 256 2.75 -2.52 -4.83
N ARG A 257 3.22 -3.60 -4.22
CA ARG A 257 2.36 -4.62 -3.59
C ARG A 257 1.65 -4.10 -2.34
N LEU A 258 2.36 -3.33 -1.50
CA LEU A 258 1.75 -2.70 -0.34
C LEU A 258 0.76 -1.61 -0.77
N PHE A 259 1.12 -0.78 -1.75
CA PHE A 259 0.21 0.25 -2.24
C PHE A 259 -1.01 -0.32 -2.95
N LEU A 260 -0.88 -1.46 -3.64
CA LEU A 260 -2.01 -2.19 -4.21
C LEU A 260 -2.95 -2.72 -3.11
N PHE A 261 -2.39 -3.30 -2.04
CA PHE A 261 -3.18 -3.70 -0.87
C PHE A 261 -3.94 -2.51 -0.27
N LEU A 262 -3.25 -1.41 0.01
CA LEU A 262 -3.86 -0.22 0.59
C LEU A 262 -4.93 0.39 -0.33
N ARG A 263 -4.72 0.39 -1.65
CA ARG A 263 -5.75 0.77 -2.64
C ARG A 263 -7.02 -0.05 -2.42
N TRP A 264 -6.90 -1.38 -2.41
CA TRP A 264 -8.05 -2.27 -2.23
C TRP A 264 -8.78 -2.07 -0.91
N MET A 265 -8.03 -1.86 0.18
CA MET A 265 -8.63 -1.71 1.50
C MET A 265 -9.29 -0.34 1.70
N VAL A 266 -8.72 0.72 1.13
CA VAL A 266 -9.13 2.11 1.41
C VAL A 266 -10.09 2.68 0.38
N ARG A 267 -9.89 2.42 -0.92
CA ARG A 267 -10.79 2.92 -1.96
C ARG A 267 -12.06 2.08 -2.03
N ARG A 268 -13.18 2.77 -2.24
CA ARG A 268 -14.49 2.14 -2.50
C ARG A 268 -15.05 2.63 -3.82
N ASP A 269 -15.23 1.72 -4.76
CA ASP A 269 -15.99 1.96 -5.99
C ASP A 269 -16.54 0.62 -6.54
N GLU A 270 -16.82 0.55 -7.84
CA GLU A 270 -17.25 -0.70 -8.48
C GLU A 270 -16.22 -1.84 -8.33
N ILE A 271 -14.92 -1.49 -8.33
CA ILE A 271 -13.81 -2.43 -8.32
C ILE A 271 -13.32 -2.66 -6.90
N ASP A 272 -12.84 -1.61 -6.23
CA ASP A 272 -12.18 -1.68 -4.94
C ASP A 272 -13.21 -1.76 -3.80
N PRO A 273 -13.10 -2.73 -2.86
CA PRO A 273 -14.11 -2.98 -1.84
C PRO A 273 -14.17 -1.90 -0.74
N GLY A 274 -13.04 -1.28 -0.39
CA GLY A 274 -12.99 -0.17 0.55
C GLY A 274 -13.50 -0.52 1.93
N CYS A 275 -12.96 -1.59 2.52
CA CYS A 275 -13.37 -2.07 3.83
C CYS A 275 -12.77 -1.26 5.00
N TRP A 276 -11.79 -0.38 4.74
CA TRP A 276 -11.21 0.58 5.69
C TRP A 276 -11.83 1.96 5.48
N ASN A 277 -12.47 2.50 6.53
CA ASN A 277 -13.15 3.80 6.46
C ASN A 277 -12.38 4.92 7.19
N SER A 278 -11.28 4.57 7.86
CA SER A 278 -10.53 5.47 8.73
C SER A 278 -9.37 6.19 8.03
N VAL A 279 -9.11 5.84 6.76
CA VAL A 279 -8.03 6.40 5.94
C VAL A 279 -8.64 7.02 4.70
N SER A 280 -8.29 8.26 4.38
CA SER A 280 -8.78 8.93 3.17
C SER A 280 -8.07 8.41 1.90
N PRO A 281 -8.79 8.12 0.80
CA PRO A 281 -8.20 7.80 -0.50
C PRO A 281 -7.21 8.86 -0.99
N SER A 282 -7.40 10.14 -0.65
CA SER A 282 -6.51 11.25 -1.03
C SER A 282 -5.06 11.10 -0.53
N ARG A 283 -4.84 10.24 0.48
CA ARG A 283 -3.53 9.95 1.05
C ARG A 283 -2.79 8.81 0.34
N LEU A 284 -3.46 8.06 -0.53
CA LEU A 284 -2.90 6.88 -1.19
C LEU A 284 -1.78 7.24 -2.18
N ILE A 285 -0.94 6.25 -2.47
CA ILE A 285 0.16 6.33 -3.43
C ILE A 285 -0.10 5.32 -4.54
N VAL A 286 0.15 5.70 -5.79
CA VAL A 286 -0.12 4.86 -6.97
C VAL A 286 0.75 3.59 -6.97
N PRO A 287 0.16 2.40 -7.13
CA PRO A 287 0.91 1.15 -7.30
C PRO A 287 1.64 1.10 -8.66
N MET A 288 2.96 1.27 -8.66
CA MET A 288 3.74 1.32 -9.90
C MET A 288 4.08 -0.08 -10.45
N ASP A 289 3.21 -0.67 -11.26
CA ASP A 289 3.47 -1.89 -12.02
C ASP A 289 3.97 -1.61 -13.46
N THR A 290 4.31 -2.66 -14.22
CA THR A 290 4.85 -2.50 -15.58
C THR A 290 3.91 -1.77 -16.53
N HIS A 291 2.60 -1.95 -16.41
CA HIS A 291 1.61 -1.30 -17.27
C HIS A 291 1.38 0.16 -16.85
N MET A 292 1.33 0.43 -15.55
CA MET A 292 1.25 1.79 -15.01
C MET A 292 2.49 2.60 -15.38
N ILE A 293 3.68 2.01 -15.24
CA ILE A 293 4.95 2.65 -15.64
C ILE A 293 4.94 2.99 -17.12
N ARG A 294 4.53 2.04 -17.97
CA ARG A 294 4.47 2.24 -19.41
C ARG A 294 3.46 3.33 -19.78
N THR A 295 2.25 3.27 -19.26
CA THR A 295 1.20 4.28 -19.50
C THR A 295 1.64 5.67 -19.06
N CYS A 296 2.26 5.79 -17.88
CA CYS A 296 2.81 7.05 -17.39
C CYS A 296 3.97 7.59 -18.24
N THR A 297 4.70 6.74 -18.94
CA THR A 297 5.87 7.11 -19.76
C THR A 297 5.47 7.43 -21.20
N GLU A 298 4.67 6.56 -21.82
CA GLU A 298 4.34 6.59 -23.24
C GLU A 298 3.07 7.38 -23.54
N ARG A 299 2.06 7.32 -22.67
CA ARG A 299 0.74 7.91 -22.91
C ARG A 299 0.53 9.24 -22.18
N LEU A 300 0.89 9.30 -20.91
CA LEU A 300 0.60 10.46 -20.04
C LEU A 300 1.76 11.44 -19.91
N GLY A 301 3.00 11.01 -20.16
CA GLY A 301 4.19 11.85 -19.98
C GLY A 301 4.48 12.25 -18.52
N PHE A 302 3.92 11.53 -17.54
CA PHE A 302 4.18 11.76 -16.11
C PHE A 302 5.57 11.29 -15.70
N LEU A 303 6.10 10.28 -16.39
CA LEU A 303 7.48 9.81 -16.24
C LEU A 303 8.31 10.15 -17.47
N PRO A 304 9.61 10.47 -17.30
CA PRO A 304 10.50 10.72 -18.42
C PRO A 304 10.76 9.41 -19.18
N GLN A 305 10.99 9.54 -20.49
CA GLN A 305 11.48 8.44 -21.33
C GLN A 305 12.86 7.98 -20.83
N ARG A 306 12.98 6.71 -20.47
CA ARG A 306 14.24 6.11 -19.97
C ARG A 306 14.77 5.11 -20.98
N LYS A 307 16.05 5.21 -21.31
CA LYS A 307 16.74 4.18 -22.12
C LYS A 307 16.71 2.86 -21.36
N ILE A 308 16.26 1.79 -22.01
CA ILE A 308 16.28 0.43 -21.47
C ILE A 308 17.73 0.05 -21.17
N GLN A 309 18.10 -0.02 -19.89
CA GLN A 309 19.40 -0.58 -19.51
C GLN A 309 19.34 -2.10 -19.66
N ARG A 310 20.19 -2.65 -20.53
CA ARG A 310 20.27 -4.08 -20.85
C ARG A 310 20.70 -4.88 -19.60
N LYS A 311 19.73 -5.42 -18.86
CA LYS A 311 19.74 -6.70 -18.08
C LYS A 311 18.74 -6.69 -16.90
N SER A 312 18.24 -5.52 -16.51
CA SER A 312 17.11 -5.38 -15.60
C SER A 312 16.25 -4.25 -16.13
N GLY A 313 14.95 -4.47 -16.35
CA GLY A 313 14.03 -3.44 -16.83
C GLY A 313 14.11 -2.14 -16.02
N VAL A 314 13.51 -1.06 -16.52
CA VAL A 314 13.51 0.25 -15.84
C VAL A 314 13.07 0.09 -14.38
N ALA A 315 14.02 0.20 -13.45
CA ALA A 315 13.72 0.09 -12.03
C ALA A 315 13.05 1.38 -11.58
N VAL A 316 11.77 1.28 -11.22
CA VAL A 316 10.98 2.38 -10.69
C VAL A 316 11.12 2.39 -9.18
N ASN A 317 11.37 3.58 -8.63
CA ASN A 317 11.63 3.78 -7.20
C ASN A 317 10.49 4.57 -6.55
N LEU A 318 10.60 4.81 -5.24
CA LEU A 318 9.60 5.57 -4.50
C LEU A 318 9.37 6.97 -5.06
N ARG A 319 10.43 7.67 -5.50
CA ARG A 319 10.32 9.03 -6.03
C ARG A 319 9.47 9.08 -7.29
N ASP A 320 9.59 8.07 -8.15
CA ASP A 320 8.75 7.93 -9.34
C ASP A 320 7.28 7.71 -8.96
N ALA A 321 7.00 6.84 -7.97
CA ALA A 321 5.65 6.59 -7.49
C ALA A 321 5.00 7.86 -6.90
N LEU A 322 5.75 8.62 -6.11
CA LEU A 322 5.30 9.90 -5.55
C LEU A 322 5.05 10.94 -6.65
N ARG A 323 5.96 11.08 -7.62
CA ARG A 323 5.79 11.97 -8.77
C ARG A 323 4.52 11.65 -9.57
N VAL A 324 4.29 10.37 -9.85
CA VAL A 324 3.08 9.93 -10.57
C VAL A 324 1.83 10.19 -9.75
N THR A 325 1.87 9.93 -8.44
CA THR A 325 0.77 10.23 -7.52
C THR A 325 0.44 11.72 -7.51
N ASP A 326 1.46 12.59 -7.44
CA ASP A 326 1.29 14.05 -7.48
C ASP A 326 0.70 14.52 -8.83
N ALA A 327 1.12 13.91 -9.93
CA ALA A 327 0.56 14.20 -11.26
C ALA A 327 -0.92 13.80 -11.35
N PHE A 328 -1.30 12.63 -10.84
CA PHE A 328 -2.72 12.23 -10.79
C PHE A 328 -3.56 13.09 -9.85
N ARG A 329 -2.97 13.65 -8.79
CA ARG A 329 -3.67 14.59 -7.88
C ARG A 329 -4.16 15.85 -8.60
N LEU A 330 -3.57 16.22 -9.74
CA LEU A 330 -4.07 17.33 -10.58
C LEU A 330 -5.43 17.03 -11.22
N TYR A 331 -5.76 15.75 -11.39
CA TYR A 331 -6.99 15.30 -12.06
C TYR A 331 -8.01 14.74 -11.08
N ALA A 332 -7.55 14.07 -10.02
CA ALA A 332 -8.38 13.50 -8.96
C ALA A 332 -7.76 13.79 -7.58
N PRO A 333 -7.93 15.00 -7.04
CA PRO A 333 -7.29 15.41 -5.78
C PRO A 333 -7.72 14.56 -4.57
N GLU A 334 -8.99 14.16 -4.54
CA GLU A 334 -9.56 13.35 -3.46
C GLU A 334 -9.26 11.85 -3.59
N ASP A 335 -8.80 11.41 -4.77
CA ASP A 335 -8.45 10.02 -5.04
C ASP A 335 -7.37 9.94 -6.15
N PRO A 336 -6.09 10.19 -5.81
CA PRO A 336 -5.01 10.20 -6.79
C PRO A 336 -4.70 8.81 -7.37
N VAL A 337 -5.33 7.75 -6.85
CA VAL A 337 -5.17 6.39 -7.39
C VAL A 337 -6.39 5.92 -8.17
N LYS A 338 -7.43 6.76 -8.35
CA LYS A 338 -8.69 6.50 -9.07
C LYS A 338 -8.50 5.65 -10.33
N TYR A 339 -7.57 6.06 -11.18
CA TYR A 339 -7.41 5.51 -12.53
C TYR A 339 -6.53 4.26 -12.61
N ASP A 340 -5.97 3.78 -11.49
CA ASP A 340 -4.97 2.70 -11.49
C ASP A 340 -5.46 1.40 -12.13
N PHE A 341 -6.63 0.91 -11.73
CA PHE A 341 -7.21 -0.31 -12.31
C PHE A 341 -7.52 -0.14 -13.81
N ALA A 342 -8.18 0.96 -14.18
CA ALA A 342 -8.58 1.22 -15.57
C ALA A 342 -7.38 1.37 -16.52
N LEU A 343 -6.35 2.12 -16.11
CA LEU A 343 -5.17 2.39 -16.96
C LEU A 343 -4.32 1.15 -17.21
N THR A 344 -4.25 0.23 -16.26
CA THR A 344 -3.47 -1.00 -16.41
C THR A 344 -4.24 -2.08 -17.17
N ARG A 345 -5.57 -1.92 -17.30
CA ARG A 345 -6.39 -3.04 -17.75
C ARG A 345 -6.18 -3.45 -19.21
N PRO A 346 -6.15 -2.53 -20.19
CA PRO A 346 -5.87 -2.87 -21.58
C PRO A 346 -4.63 -3.75 -21.79
N GLY A 347 -3.52 -3.45 -21.10
CA GLY A 347 -2.29 -4.23 -21.27
C GLY A 347 -2.26 -5.59 -20.58
N ILE A 348 -3.12 -5.82 -19.57
CA ILE A 348 -3.17 -7.07 -18.82
C ILE A 348 -4.25 -8.03 -19.35
N ASP A 349 -5.40 -7.48 -19.75
CA ASP A 349 -6.58 -8.22 -20.23
C ASP A 349 -7.22 -7.45 -21.41
N PRO A 350 -6.58 -7.48 -22.59
CA PRO A 350 -7.01 -6.70 -23.74
C PRO A 350 -8.34 -7.20 -24.30
N HIS A 351 -9.25 -6.27 -24.55
CA HIS A 351 -10.53 -6.49 -25.22
C HIS A 351 -10.57 -5.73 -26.56
N PRO A 352 -11.38 -6.16 -27.55
CA PRO A 352 -11.56 -5.41 -28.79
C PRO A 352 -11.96 -3.95 -28.53
N GLY A 353 -11.25 -3.00 -29.14
CA GLY A 353 -11.49 -1.57 -28.97
C GLY A 353 -10.58 -0.90 -27.94
N ASP A 354 -9.83 -1.66 -27.13
CA ASP A 354 -8.88 -1.11 -26.16
C ASP A 354 -7.64 -0.49 -26.83
N GLU A 355 -7.33 -0.87 -28.07
CA GLU A 355 -6.19 -0.34 -28.83
C GLU A 355 -6.21 1.19 -28.95
N ARG A 356 -7.39 1.81 -28.91
CA ARG A 356 -7.56 3.26 -28.95
C ARG A 356 -6.93 3.98 -27.76
N PHE A 357 -6.79 3.30 -26.62
CA PHE A 357 -6.20 3.89 -25.42
C PHE A 357 -4.68 3.94 -25.47
N LEU A 358 -4.05 3.19 -26.39
CA LEU A 358 -2.59 3.09 -26.54
C LEU A 358 -1.89 2.68 -25.22
N CYS A 359 -2.56 1.84 -24.43
CA CYS A 359 -2.10 1.29 -23.15
C CYS A 359 -1.83 -0.23 -23.20
N LEU A 360 -1.88 -0.83 -24.39
CA LEU A 360 -1.68 -2.27 -24.67
C LEU A 360 -0.23 -2.68 -24.50
#